data_AF-A0A7V9CM69-F1
#
_entry.id   AF-A0A7V9CM69-F1
#
_cell.length_a   1.000
_cell.length_b   1.000
_cell.length_c   1.000
_cell.angle_alpha   90.00
_cell.angle_beta   90.00
_cell.angle_gamma   90.00
#
_symmetry.space_group_name_H-M   'P 1'
#
loop_
_entity.id
_entity.type
_entity.pdbx_description
1 polymer ?
#
loop_
_entity_poly.entity_id
_entity_poly.type
_entity_poly.pdbx_seq_one_letter_code
_entity_poly.pdbx_strand_id
1 'polypeptide(L)'
;MIGLAWRARRGWAAPAVVVLLLAVALLISGAVSHVAAQLREDTDPRFAGLRWRFTRIRYDAHNAASFRARYWSDSWAIDGPAAEQNLSRRLRSVTAIDVGEPVVLRLEDPELFNNPWIYFVEPGTLRLRDDEVPVLREFLLRGGTAVMDDFHGDLEMQNVVDEFKRVFPDRTLVTLPKTHPVFSCFYEIDSFPQVPGLGSFFAGRTWEKGGIVPELLALEDDTGRAMVLINWNTDMGDGWEWSNAEQYPGYIQHTAQAYRMMINEVIYTLTH
;
A
#
# COMPACT_ATOMS: atom_id res chain seq x y z
N MET A 1 -76.75 -24.09 -44.71
CA MET A 1 -75.85 -22.93 -44.89
C MET A 1 -74.67 -23.08 -43.94
N ILE A 2 -73.52 -23.42 -44.54
CA ILE A 2 -72.11 -23.22 -44.14
C ILE A 2 -71.82 -23.14 -42.63
N GLY A 3 -71.24 -24.23 -42.09
CA GLY A 3 -70.49 -24.22 -40.84
C GLY A 3 -69.06 -23.73 -41.05
N LEU A 4 -68.58 -22.85 -40.17
CA LEU A 4 -67.19 -22.41 -40.14
C LEU A 4 -66.49 -23.00 -38.92
N ALA A 5 -65.56 -23.91 -39.17
CA ALA A 5 -64.74 -24.55 -38.16
C ALA A 5 -63.66 -23.60 -37.62
N TRP A 6 -63.56 -23.52 -36.29
CA TRP A 6 -62.46 -22.85 -35.60
C TRP A 6 -61.22 -23.77 -35.64
N ARG A 7 -60.22 -23.45 -36.46
CA ARG A 7 -58.90 -24.11 -36.43
C ARG A 7 -57.91 -23.23 -35.66
N ALA A 8 -57.63 -23.60 -34.42
CA ALA A 8 -56.49 -23.07 -33.67
C ALA A 8 -55.18 -23.54 -34.34
N ARG A 9 -54.38 -22.60 -34.86
CA ARG A 9 -52.99 -22.87 -35.27
C ARG A 9 -52.15 -23.09 -34.01
N ARG A 10 -51.86 -24.35 -33.65
CA ARG A 10 -50.84 -24.69 -32.65
C ARG A 10 -49.47 -24.27 -33.18
N GLY A 11 -48.86 -23.29 -32.52
CA GLY A 11 -47.59 -22.67 -32.92
C GLY A 11 -46.40 -23.61 -32.77
N TRP A 12 -45.59 -23.69 -33.82
CA TRP A 12 -44.29 -24.38 -33.85
C TRP A 12 -43.12 -23.48 -33.41
N ALA A 13 -43.39 -22.30 -32.85
CA ALA A 13 -42.35 -21.31 -32.51
C ALA A 13 -41.66 -21.59 -31.16
N ALA A 14 -42.31 -22.29 -30.23
CA ALA A 14 -41.75 -22.56 -28.90
C ALA A 14 -40.48 -23.43 -28.91
N PRO A 15 -40.39 -24.56 -29.66
CA PRO A 15 -39.19 -25.38 -29.62
C PRO A 15 -37.96 -24.72 -30.27
N ALA A 16 -38.15 -23.91 -31.32
CA ALA A 16 -37.05 -23.23 -32.00
C ALA A 16 -36.41 -22.14 -31.12
N VAL A 17 -37.22 -21.40 -30.35
CA VAL A 17 -36.72 -20.39 -29.41
C VAL A 17 -35.97 -21.04 -28.24
N VAL A 18 -36.44 -22.17 -27.73
CA VAL A 18 -35.75 -22.91 -26.66
C VAL A 18 -34.40 -23.46 -27.12
N VAL A 19 -34.32 -24.01 -28.34
CA VAL A 19 -33.05 -24.51 -28.90
C VAL A 19 -32.06 -23.37 -29.13
N LEU A 20 -32.52 -22.21 -29.61
CA LEU A 20 -31.66 -21.04 -29.80
C LEU A 20 -31.14 -20.49 -28.47
N LEU A 21 -31.99 -20.41 -27.44
CA LEU A 21 -31.59 -19.98 -26.10
C LEU A 21 -30.59 -20.95 -25.45
N LEU A 22 -30.77 -22.26 -25.64
CA LEU A 22 -29.82 -23.27 -25.17
C LEU A 22 -28.48 -23.17 -25.91
N ALA A 23 -28.49 -22.97 -27.24
CA ALA A 23 -27.27 -22.79 -28.02
C ALA A 23 -26.51 -21.51 -27.62
N VAL A 24 -27.22 -20.41 -27.39
CA VAL A 24 -26.63 -19.15 -26.90
C VAL A 24 -26.07 -19.34 -25.49
N ALA A 25 -26.79 -20.02 -24.59
CA ALA A 25 -26.30 -20.33 -23.25
C ALA A 25 -25.03 -21.19 -23.29
N LEU A 26 -24.97 -22.23 -24.13
CA LEU A 26 -23.78 -23.07 -24.32
C LEU A 26 -22.59 -22.28 -24.90
N LEU A 27 -22.83 -21.37 -25.85
CA LEU A 27 -21.78 -20.51 -26.41
C LEU A 27 -21.25 -19.49 -25.40
N ILE A 28 -22.13 -18.90 -24.59
CA ILE A 28 -21.74 -17.99 -23.50
C ILE A 28 -20.98 -18.76 -22.42
N SER A 29 -21.44 -19.96 -22.03
CA SER A 29 -20.72 -20.79 -21.05
C SER A 29 -19.32 -21.17 -21.54
N GLY A 30 -19.17 -21.59 -22.81
CA GLY A 30 -17.86 -21.90 -23.38
C GLY A 30 -16.93 -20.68 -23.46
N ALA A 31 -17.45 -19.53 -23.89
CA ALA A 31 -16.67 -18.28 -23.97
C ALA A 31 -16.26 -17.76 -22.58
N VAL A 32 -17.15 -17.82 -21.59
CA VAL A 32 -16.86 -17.44 -20.20
C VAL A 32 -15.82 -18.37 -19.58
N SER A 33 -15.85 -19.67 -19.87
CA SER A 33 -14.82 -20.62 -19.41
C SER A 33 -13.45 -20.33 -20.01
N HIS A 34 -13.37 -19.92 -21.28
CA HIS A 34 -12.09 -19.56 -21.90
C HIS A 34 -11.53 -18.21 -21.39
N VAL A 35 -12.40 -17.24 -21.11
CA VAL A 35 -12.00 -15.95 -20.50
C VAL A 35 -11.59 -16.14 -19.03
N ALA A 36 -12.31 -16.95 -18.26
CA ALA A 36 -11.95 -17.30 -16.90
C ALA A 36 -10.64 -18.10 -16.83
N ALA A 37 -10.36 -18.97 -17.81
CA ALA A 37 -9.08 -19.69 -17.90
C ALA A 37 -7.88 -18.79 -18.26
N GLN A 38 -8.12 -17.59 -18.78
CA GLN A 38 -7.10 -16.56 -19.02
C GLN A 38 -6.90 -15.64 -17.81
N LEU A 39 -7.85 -15.62 -16.87
CA LEU A 39 -7.72 -14.93 -15.60
C LEU A 39 -7.05 -15.89 -14.62
N ARG A 40 -5.86 -15.50 -14.15
CA ARG A 40 -5.09 -16.26 -13.18
C ARG A 40 -5.79 -16.19 -11.82
N GLU A 41 -6.73 -17.08 -11.56
CA GLU A 41 -7.30 -17.28 -10.22
C GLU A 41 -6.34 -18.13 -9.39
N ASP A 42 -5.17 -17.56 -9.11
CA ASP A 42 -4.15 -18.23 -8.29
C ASP A 42 -4.44 -17.96 -6.82
N THR A 43 -5.09 -18.92 -6.17
CA THR A 43 -4.93 -19.16 -4.73
C THR A 43 -4.29 -20.54 -4.53
N ASP A 44 -3.16 -20.77 -5.18
CA ASP A 44 -2.31 -21.89 -4.80
C ASP A 44 -1.67 -21.56 -3.43
N PRO A 45 -1.93 -22.36 -2.38
CA PRO A 45 -1.43 -22.10 -1.03
C PRO A 45 0.10 -22.03 -0.94
N ARG A 46 0.82 -22.59 -1.91
CA ARG A 46 2.28 -22.47 -2.01
C ARG A 46 2.75 -21.05 -2.31
N PHE A 47 1.85 -20.22 -2.82
CA PHE A 47 2.04 -18.79 -3.08
C PHE A 47 1.32 -17.91 -2.05
N ALA A 48 0.77 -18.49 -0.97
CA ALA A 48 0.34 -17.71 0.18
C ALA A 48 1.54 -16.93 0.72
N GLY A 49 1.40 -15.60 0.85
CA GLY A 49 2.49 -14.69 1.19
C GLY A 49 3.38 -14.24 0.02
N LEU A 50 3.15 -14.73 -1.22
CA LEU A 50 3.86 -14.27 -2.43
C LEU A 50 3.16 -13.11 -3.15
N ARG A 51 1.93 -12.77 -2.75
CA ARG A 51 1.23 -11.58 -3.23
C ARG A 51 1.53 -10.41 -2.30
N TRP A 52 2.24 -9.41 -2.81
CA TRP A 52 2.49 -8.17 -2.07
C TRP A 52 1.20 -7.34 -2.01
N ARG A 53 0.95 -6.71 -0.88
CA ARG A 53 -0.18 -5.78 -0.68
C ARG A 53 0.32 -4.57 0.06
N PHE A 54 -0.19 -3.40 -0.29
CA PHE A 54 -0.03 -2.24 0.57
C PHE A 54 -0.84 -2.47 1.85
N THR A 55 -0.13 -2.72 2.96
CA THR A 55 -0.75 -3.00 4.26
C THR A 55 -0.56 -1.79 5.18
N ARG A 56 -1.55 -0.90 5.19
CA ARG A 56 -1.57 0.26 6.07
C ARG A 56 -1.90 -0.17 7.49
N ILE A 57 -1.12 0.29 8.46
CA ILE A 57 -1.38 0.02 9.88
C ILE A 57 -2.21 1.14 10.49
N ARG A 58 -3.39 0.77 10.99
CA ARG A 58 -4.20 1.61 11.86
C ARG A 58 -3.68 1.51 13.29
N TYR A 59 -3.33 2.64 13.88
CA TYR A 59 -2.80 2.74 15.24
C TYR A 59 -3.54 3.80 16.06
N ASP A 60 -3.26 3.86 17.36
CA ASP A 60 -3.78 4.90 18.25
C ASP A 60 -2.84 6.11 18.23
N ALA A 61 -3.37 7.34 18.09
CA ALA A 61 -2.53 8.54 18.02
C ALA A 61 -2.55 9.36 19.34
N HIS A 62 -1.39 9.91 19.74
CA HIS A 62 -1.27 10.78 20.93
C HIS A 62 -2.04 12.10 20.82
N ASN A 63 -2.31 12.58 19.60
CA ASN A 63 -2.98 13.84 19.31
C ASN A 63 -4.51 13.69 19.11
N ALA A 64 -5.12 12.55 19.49
CA ALA A 64 -6.55 12.28 19.35
C ALA A 64 -7.43 13.16 20.27
N ALA A 65 -7.37 14.47 20.09
CA ALA A 65 -8.21 15.47 20.73
C ALA A 65 -9.30 15.90 19.74
N SER A 66 -10.37 15.11 19.61
CA SER A 66 -11.75 15.62 19.52
C SER A 66 -12.78 14.53 19.25
N PHE A 67 -13.93 14.70 19.89
CA PHE A 67 -15.05 13.78 20.11
C PHE A 67 -15.84 13.35 18.83
N ARG A 68 -15.24 13.43 17.63
CA ARG A 68 -15.83 13.04 16.34
C ARG A 68 -14.75 12.65 15.31
N ALA A 69 -13.98 11.59 15.56
CA ALA A 69 -13.06 11.05 14.57
C ALA A 69 -13.83 10.58 13.32
N ARG A 70 -13.55 11.20 12.16
CA ARG A 70 -13.88 10.69 10.83
C ARG A 70 -12.56 10.27 10.20
N TYR A 71 -12.64 9.34 9.26
CA TYR A 71 -11.56 8.76 8.42
C TYR A 71 -10.58 9.76 7.75
N TRP A 72 -10.67 11.06 8.04
CA TRP A 72 -9.91 12.17 7.45
C TRP A 72 -9.14 13.03 8.47
N SER A 73 -9.19 12.69 9.77
CA SER A 73 -8.50 13.44 10.83
C SER A 73 -7.54 12.61 11.66
N ASP A 74 -7.55 11.30 11.48
CA ASP A 74 -6.66 10.40 12.21
C ASP A 74 -5.36 10.27 11.43
N SER A 75 -4.23 10.49 12.10
CA SER A 75 -2.89 10.44 11.48
C SER A 75 -2.68 9.20 10.62
N TRP A 76 -3.05 8.00 11.10
CA TRP A 76 -2.88 6.74 10.34
C TRP A 76 -3.62 6.70 8.99
N ALA A 77 -4.64 7.54 8.79
CA ALA A 77 -5.50 7.54 7.61
C ALA A 77 -5.07 8.55 6.53
N ILE A 78 -4.07 9.39 6.81
CA ILE A 78 -3.55 10.39 5.87
C ILE A 78 -3.07 9.73 4.56
N ASP A 79 -3.27 10.45 3.45
CA ASP A 79 -3.14 10.06 2.03
C ASP A 79 -4.07 8.93 1.55
N GLY A 80 -4.75 8.27 2.48
CA GLY A 80 -5.63 7.15 2.20
C GLY A 80 -6.97 7.61 1.61
N PRO A 81 -7.57 6.87 0.65
CA PRO A 81 -7.07 5.65 0.05
C PRO A 81 -6.31 5.86 -1.26
N ALA A 82 -6.06 7.11 -1.67
CA ALA A 82 -5.51 7.40 -2.98
C ALA A 82 -4.04 6.97 -3.10
N ALA A 83 -3.22 7.22 -2.08
CA ALA A 83 -1.81 6.81 -2.07
C ALA A 83 -1.64 5.30 -2.26
N GLU A 84 -2.29 4.47 -1.45
CA GLU A 84 -2.16 3.02 -1.57
C GLU A 84 -2.66 2.47 -2.92
N GLN A 85 -3.74 3.02 -3.47
CA GLN A 85 -4.26 2.62 -4.78
C GLN A 85 -3.29 3.01 -5.90
N ASN A 86 -2.75 4.22 -5.84
CA ASN A 86 -1.84 4.75 -6.85
C ASN A 86 -0.50 3.99 -6.84
N LEU A 87 0.08 3.75 -5.67
CA LEU A 87 1.31 2.97 -5.54
C LEU A 87 1.12 1.51 -5.98
N SER A 88 0.04 0.86 -5.55
CA SER A 88 -0.24 -0.53 -5.95
C SER A 88 -0.41 -0.67 -7.47
N ARG A 89 -1.12 0.27 -8.11
CA ARG A 89 -1.24 0.31 -9.58
C ARG A 89 0.10 0.51 -10.27
N ARG A 90 0.96 1.37 -9.72
CA ARG A 90 2.29 1.64 -10.29
C ARG A 90 3.22 0.44 -10.15
N LEU A 91 3.30 -0.17 -8.96
CA LEU A 91 4.08 -1.38 -8.73
C LEU A 91 3.67 -2.51 -9.67
N ARG A 92 2.36 -2.72 -9.83
CA ARG A 92 1.80 -3.73 -10.75
C ARG A 92 2.16 -3.47 -12.22
N SER A 93 2.31 -2.21 -12.63
CA SER A 93 2.56 -1.86 -14.04
C SER A 93 4.03 -1.84 -14.43
N VAL A 94 4.95 -1.66 -13.46
CA VAL A 94 6.39 -1.51 -13.73
C VAL A 94 7.25 -2.66 -13.20
N THR A 95 6.67 -3.57 -12.41
CA THR A 95 7.38 -4.73 -11.84
C THR A 95 6.67 -6.03 -12.18
N ALA A 96 7.33 -7.16 -11.92
CA ALA A 96 6.73 -8.50 -12.02
C ALA A 96 6.08 -8.98 -10.71
N ILE A 97 5.97 -8.10 -9.69
CA ILE A 97 5.38 -8.43 -8.41
C ILE A 97 3.88 -8.70 -8.60
N ASP A 98 3.37 -9.81 -8.03
CA ASP A 98 1.93 -10.00 -7.91
C ASP A 98 1.41 -9.06 -6.81
N VAL A 99 0.76 -7.97 -7.23
CA VAL A 99 0.24 -6.93 -6.33
C VAL A 99 -1.26 -7.15 -6.12
N GLY A 100 -1.65 -7.41 -4.87
CA GLY A 100 -3.03 -7.50 -4.44
C GLY A 100 -3.68 -6.14 -4.14
N GLU A 101 -4.94 -6.19 -3.73
CA GLU A 101 -5.65 -4.99 -3.29
C GLU A 101 -5.14 -4.52 -1.92
N PRO A 102 -4.95 -3.21 -1.71
CA PRO A 102 -4.55 -2.64 -0.42
C PRO A 102 -5.46 -3.06 0.73
N VAL A 103 -4.90 -3.08 1.95
CA VAL A 103 -5.64 -3.35 3.19
C VAL A 103 -5.24 -2.41 4.30
N VAL A 104 -6.18 -2.18 5.20
CA VAL A 104 -5.94 -1.52 6.49
C VAL A 104 -6.07 -2.58 7.57
N LEU A 105 -4.99 -2.81 8.33
CA LEU A 105 -4.95 -3.77 9.43
C LEU A 105 -4.56 -3.06 10.72
N ARG A 106 -4.87 -3.68 11.86
CA ARG A 106 -4.18 -3.39 13.13
C ARG A 106 -3.10 -4.44 13.36
N LEU A 107 -2.14 -4.16 14.24
CA LEU A 107 -1.04 -5.09 14.50
C LEU A 107 -1.52 -6.43 15.08
N GLU A 108 -2.56 -6.43 15.91
CA GLU A 108 -3.15 -7.65 16.47
C GLU A 108 -3.91 -8.51 15.44
N ASP A 109 -4.11 -8.04 14.21
CA ASP A 109 -4.83 -8.80 13.20
C ASP A 109 -4.02 -10.03 12.78
N PRO A 110 -4.58 -11.26 12.85
CA PRO A 110 -3.88 -12.47 12.41
C PRO A 110 -3.43 -12.43 10.94
N GLU A 111 -4.09 -11.65 10.07
CA GLU A 111 -3.69 -11.48 8.68
C GLU A 111 -2.37 -10.71 8.53
N LEU A 112 -1.90 -10.00 9.57
CA LEU A 112 -0.62 -9.26 9.55
C LEU A 112 0.53 -10.13 9.03
N PHE A 113 0.64 -11.37 9.52
CA PHE A 113 1.74 -12.27 9.18
C PHE A 113 1.71 -12.81 7.74
N ASN A 114 0.63 -12.55 6.99
CA ASN A 114 0.55 -12.85 5.56
C ASN A 114 1.04 -11.69 4.68
N ASN A 115 1.40 -10.56 5.29
CA ASN A 115 1.81 -9.34 4.59
C ASN A 115 3.27 -9.00 4.96
N PRO A 116 4.26 -9.25 4.09
CA PRO A 116 5.68 -9.07 4.42
C PRO A 116 6.10 -7.61 4.60
N TRP A 117 5.23 -6.67 4.21
CA TRP A 117 5.49 -5.24 4.18
C TRP A 117 4.29 -4.49 4.76
N ILE A 118 4.55 -3.63 5.75
CA ILE A 118 3.54 -2.81 6.42
C ILE A 118 3.93 -1.35 6.43
N TYR A 119 2.94 -0.45 6.46
CA TYR A 119 3.13 0.99 6.30
C TYR A 119 2.47 1.77 7.44
N PHE A 120 3.24 2.68 8.04
CA PHE A 120 2.79 3.68 8.99
C PHE A 120 3.01 5.07 8.37
N VAL A 121 1.91 5.77 8.09
CA VAL A 121 1.95 7.21 7.80
C VAL A 121 1.91 7.98 9.11
N GLU A 122 2.44 9.20 9.15
CA GLU A 122 2.44 10.09 10.31
C GLU A 122 2.80 9.41 11.65
N PRO A 123 3.86 8.58 11.73
CA PRO A 123 4.22 7.85 12.94
C PRO A 123 4.73 8.78 14.06
N GLY A 124 4.90 10.07 13.78
CA GLY A 124 5.18 11.11 14.78
C GLY A 124 4.17 11.19 15.92
N THR A 125 2.96 10.64 15.72
CA THR A 125 1.91 10.58 16.75
C THR A 125 1.57 9.16 17.18
N LEU A 126 2.27 8.15 16.64
CA LEU A 126 2.07 6.73 16.95
C LEU A 126 2.10 6.47 18.45
N ARG A 127 1.10 5.72 18.94
CA ARG A 127 1.08 5.14 20.28
C ARG A 127 0.76 3.66 20.16
N LEU A 128 1.78 2.80 20.31
CA LEU A 128 1.58 1.37 20.41
C LEU A 128 0.93 1.02 21.75
N ARG A 129 -0.07 0.16 21.73
CA ARG A 129 -0.56 -0.47 22.95
C ARG A 129 0.42 -1.54 23.43
N ASP A 130 0.36 -1.86 24.73
CA ASP A 130 1.27 -2.85 25.32
C ASP A 130 1.12 -4.25 24.70
N ASP A 131 -0.07 -4.59 24.18
CA ASP A 131 -0.34 -5.83 23.45
C ASP A 131 0.17 -5.79 21.99
N GLU A 132 0.33 -4.61 21.38
CA GLU A 132 0.85 -4.45 20.01
C GLU A 132 2.38 -4.55 19.94
N VAL A 133 3.09 -4.10 20.99
CA VAL A 133 4.56 -4.11 21.08
C VAL A 133 5.17 -5.50 20.81
N PRO A 134 4.76 -6.59 21.50
CA PRO A 134 5.33 -7.92 21.23
C PRO A 134 4.98 -8.44 19.83
N VAL A 135 3.82 -8.07 19.27
CA VAL A 135 3.40 -8.50 17.93
C VAL A 135 4.25 -7.84 16.85
N LEU A 136 4.48 -6.52 16.94
CA LEU A 136 5.36 -5.81 16.01
C LEU A 136 6.80 -6.33 16.10
N ARG A 137 7.28 -6.59 17.32
CA ARG A 137 8.60 -7.20 17.52
C ARG A 137 8.71 -8.56 16.82
N GLU A 138 7.71 -9.42 17.01
CA GLU A 138 7.67 -10.74 16.38
C GLU A 138 7.60 -10.65 14.85
N PHE A 139 6.74 -9.77 14.32
CA PHE A 139 6.61 -9.52 12.89
C PHE A 139 7.96 -9.18 12.24
N LEU A 140 8.68 -8.21 12.82
CA LEU A 140 9.98 -7.75 12.33
C LEU A 140 11.05 -8.84 12.42
N LEU A 141 11.09 -9.59 13.53
CA LEU A 141 12.03 -10.69 13.72
C LEU A 141 11.75 -11.91 12.82
N ARG A 142 10.53 -12.06 12.31
CA ARG A 142 10.17 -13.10 11.33
C ARG A 142 10.51 -12.74 9.89
N GLY A 143 11.14 -11.58 9.66
CA GLY A 143 11.50 -11.09 8.32
C GLY A 143 10.52 -10.08 7.74
N GLY A 144 9.46 -9.73 8.47
CA GLY A 144 8.59 -8.62 8.09
C GLY A 144 9.36 -7.30 8.04
N THR A 145 8.84 -6.34 7.26
CA THR A 145 9.41 -5.00 7.16
C THR A 145 8.35 -3.93 7.41
N ALA A 146 8.65 -2.97 8.28
CA ALA A 146 7.82 -1.79 8.49
C ALA A 146 8.41 -0.58 7.77
N VAL A 147 7.57 0.18 7.08
CA VAL A 147 7.93 1.47 6.47
C VAL A 147 7.19 2.58 7.18
N MET A 148 7.93 3.65 7.45
CA MET A 148 7.46 4.85 8.16
C MET A 148 7.65 6.07 7.27
N ASP A 149 6.62 6.89 7.14
CA ASP A 149 6.62 8.04 6.23
C ASP A 149 5.78 9.20 6.77
N ASP A 150 5.94 10.39 6.18
CA ASP A 150 5.21 11.62 6.51
C ASP A 150 5.35 12.04 7.97
N PHE A 151 6.58 12.25 8.41
CA PHE A 151 6.84 12.88 9.70
C PHE A 151 8.14 13.67 9.69
N HIS A 152 8.14 14.77 10.44
CA HIS A 152 9.14 15.81 10.31
C HIS A 152 9.60 16.37 11.66
N GLY A 153 10.91 16.65 11.72
CA GLY A 153 11.54 17.33 12.85
C GLY A 153 11.71 16.45 14.08
N ASP A 154 12.31 17.05 15.11
CA ASP A 154 12.85 16.31 16.25
C ASP A 154 11.76 15.76 17.18
N LEU A 155 10.63 16.46 17.32
CA LEU A 155 9.56 16.03 18.22
C LEU A 155 8.88 14.75 17.74
N GLU A 156 8.61 14.66 16.44
CA GLU A 156 8.00 13.48 15.84
C GLU A 156 8.98 12.31 15.77
N MET A 157 10.24 12.58 15.44
CA MET A 157 11.31 11.59 15.53
C MET A 157 11.47 11.04 16.95
N GLN A 158 11.42 11.90 17.97
CA GLN A 158 11.51 11.47 19.37
C GLN A 158 10.38 10.49 19.73
N ASN A 159 9.14 10.74 19.28
CA ASN A 159 8.03 9.81 19.48
C ASN A 159 8.30 8.44 18.85
N VAL A 160 8.74 8.41 17.58
CA VAL A 160 9.09 7.17 16.88
C VAL A 160 10.19 6.40 17.62
N VAL A 161 11.24 7.09 18.07
CA VAL A 161 12.34 6.49 18.83
C VAL A 161 11.84 5.89 20.15
N ASP A 162 10.97 6.59 20.88
CA ASP A 162 10.47 6.11 22.17
C ASP A 162 9.56 4.88 22.01
N GLU A 163 8.70 4.87 21.00
CA GLU A 163 7.88 3.71 20.66
C GLU A 163 8.74 2.51 20.24
N PHE A 164 9.77 2.73 19.40
CA PHE A 164 10.66 1.65 18.97
C PHE A 164 11.61 1.15 20.04
N LYS A 165 11.95 1.96 21.05
CA LYS A 165 12.64 1.46 22.25
C LYS A 165 11.79 0.49 23.06
N ARG A 166 10.45 0.61 23.03
CA ARG A 166 9.56 -0.39 23.64
C ARG A 166 9.62 -1.71 22.87
N VAL A 167 9.68 -1.65 21.54
CA VAL A 167 9.78 -2.83 20.65
C VAL A 167 11.17 -3.48 20.74
N PHE A 168 12.24 -2.68 20.68
CA PHE A 168 13.65 -3.10 20.73
C PHE A 168 14.48 -2.17 21.63
N PRO A 169 14.60 -2.48 22.93
CA PRO A 169 15.32 -1.62 23.89
C PRO A 169 16.80 -1.41 23.57
N ASP A 170 17.44 -2.40 22.97
CA ASP A 170 18.90 -2.44 22.76
C ASP A 170 19.33 -2.06 21.33
N ARG A 171 18.39 -1.62 20.49
CA ARG A 171 18.68 -1.28 19.09
C ARG A 171 18.54 0.23 18.84
N THR A 172 19.37 0.74 17.95
CA THR A 172 19.42 2.16 17.59
C THR A 172 19.16 2.34 16.11
N LEU A 173 18.52 3.45 15.75
CA LEU A 173 18.37 3.84 14.36
C LEU A 173 19.73 4.20 13.75
N VAL A 174 19.91 3.85 12.49
CA VAL A 174 21.09 4.18 11.69
C VAL A 174 20.66 4.86 10.40
N THR A 175 21.39 5.88 9.95
CA THR A 175 21.16 6.47 8.63
C THR A 175 21.74 5.53 7.57
N LEU A 176 20.92 5.15 6.58
CA LEU A 176 21.39 4.28 5.50
C LEU A 176 22.29 5.08 4.54
N PRO A 177 23.52 4.62 4.27
CA PRO A 177 24.42 5.30 3.35
C PRO A 177 23.90 5.16 1.92
N LYS A 178 24.26 6.10 1.04
CA LYS A 178 23.90 6.06 -0.40
C LYS A 178 24.36 4.79 -1.13
N THR A 179 25.37 4.12 -0.61
CA THR A 179 25.88 2.84 -1.14
C THR A 179 25.00 1.65 -0.76
N HIS A 180 24.01 1.83 0.11
CA HIS A 180 23.10 0.78 0.53
C HIS A 180 22.27 0.27 -0.67
N PRO A 181 22.05 -1.05 -0.82
CA PRO A 181 21.36 -1.62 -1.99
C PRO A 181 19.97 -1.03 -2.27
N VAL A 182 19.28 -0.53 -1.24
CA VAL A 182 17.98 0.16 -1.41
C VAL A 182 18.06 1.33 -2.40
N PHE A 183 19.21 1.98 -2.60
CA PHE A 183 19.35 3.10 -3.54
C PHE A 183 19.64 2.67 -5.00
N SER A 184 19.81 1.36 -5.27
CA SER A 184 20.21 0.87 -6.61
C SER A 184 19.59 -0.47 -7.03
N CYS A 185 18.79 -1.12 -6.19
CA CYS A 185 18.23 -2.45 -6.47
C CYS A 185 17.24 -2.52 -7.64
N PHE A 186 16.62 -1.40 -8.03
CA PHE A 186 15.71 -1.33 -9.19
C PHE A 186 15.92 -0.07 -10.02
N TYR A 187 15.80 1.11 -9.39
CA TYR A 187 16.25 2.39 -9.94
C TYR A 187 17.55 2.83 -9.28
N GLU A 188 18.41 3.52 -10.02
CA GLU A 188 19.53 4.27 -9.43
C GLU A 188 19.02 5.59 -8.84
N ILE A 189 19.34 5.85 -7.57
CA ILE A 189 18.92 7.04 -6.82
C ILE A 189 20.14 7.72 -6.21
N ASP A 190 20.52 8.89 -6.72
CA ASP A 190 21.73 9.62 -6.31
C ASP A 190 21.61 10.33 -4.95
N SER A 191 20.37 10.61 -4.55
CA SER A 191 20.04 11.29 -3.30
C SER A 191 18.66 10.87 -2.83
N PHE A 192 18.52 10.63 -1.54
CA PHE A 192 17.22 10.40 -0.93
C PHE A 192 16.32 11.64 -1.17
N PRO A 193 15.12 11.46 -1.75
CA PRO A 193 14.31 12.58 -2.20
C PRO A 193 13.63 13.30 -1.04
N GLN A 194 13.39 14.60 -1.21
CA GLN A 194 12.52 15.37 -0.34
C GLN A 194 11.20 15.66 -1.05
N VAL A 195 10.18 14.90 -0.70
CA VAL A 195 8.83 15.03 -1.26
C VAL A 195 8.04 15.95 -0.31
N PRO A 196 7.54 17.12 -0.79
CA PRO A 196 6.71 17.99 0.01
C PRO A 196 5.31 17.40 0.18
N GLY A 197 4.76 17.47 1.39
CA GLY A 197 3.31 17.48 1.55
C GLY A 197 2.69 18.68 0.82
N LEU A 198 1.44 18.58 0.40
CA LEU A 198 0.76 19.51 -0.49
C LEU A 198 0.67 20.91 0.12
N GLY A 199 0.46 20.98 1.43
CA GLY A 199 0.48 22.24 2.19
C GLY A 199 1.84 22.94 2.11
N SER A 200 2.93 22.19 2.29
CA SER A 200 4.29 22.73 2.16
C SER A 200 4.64 23.10 0.72
N PHE A 201 4.19 22.32 -0.26
CA PHE A 201 4.31 22.66 -1.67
C PHE A 201 3.68 24.02 -1.99
N PHE A 202 2.44 24.28 -1.53
CA PHE A 202 1.80 25.59 -1.71
C PHE A 202 2.47 26.72 -0.93
N ALA A 203 3.10 26.41 0.19
CA ALA A 203 3.93 27.35 0.93
C ALA A 203 5.31 27.60 0.28
N GLY A 204 5.61 26.95 -0.86
CA GLY A 204 6.86 27.12 -1.59
C GLY A 204 8.07 26.48 -0.89
N ARG A 205 7.86 25.42 -0.13
CA ARG A 205 8.91 24.70 0.61
C ARG A 205 8.72 23.18 0.53
N THR A 206 9.76 22.43 0.88
CA THR A 206 9.79 20.96 0.85
C THR A 206 9.80 20.30 2.22
N TRP A 207 9.68 21.10 3.28
CA TRP A 207 9.88 20.66 4.65
C TRP A 207 8.79 21.18 5.57
N GLU A 208 8.56 20.43 6.64
CA GLU A 208 7.59 20.76 7.69
C GLU A 208 8.28 20.75 9.06
N LYS A 209 7.65 21.35 10.07
CA LYS A 209 8.01 21.18 11.50
C LYS A 209 9.51 21.36 11.85
N GLY A 210 10.27 22.09 11.03
CA GLY A 210 11.72 22.31 11.17
C GLY A 210 12.61 21.18 10.62
N GLY A 211 12.02 20.10 10.12
CA GLY A 211 12.72 18.96 9.52
C GLY A 211 13.13 19.20 8.07
N ILE A 212 14.31 19.79 7.86
CA ILE A 212 14.75 20.31 6.55
C ILE A 212 15.56 19.30 5.73
N VAL A 213 16.28 18.36 6.36
CA VAL A 213 17.17 17.43 5.66
C VAL A 213 16.51 16.06 5.59
N PRO A 214 16.18 15.53 4.40
CA PRO A 214 15.58 14.20 4.27
C PRO A 214 16.65 13.12 4.46
N GLU A 215 16.31 12.08 5.22
CA GLU A 215 17.18 10.91 5.38
C GLU A 215 16.35 9.62 5.38
N LEU A 216 16.92 8.56 4.82
CA LEU A 216 16.42 7.21 5.00
C LEU A 216 17.16 6.60 6.18
N LEU A 217 16.46 6.38 7.29
CA LEU A 217 16.99 5.66 8.43
C LEU A 217 16.50 4.22 8.41
N ALA A 218 17.18 3.38 9.18
CA ALA A 218 16.76 2.02 9.43
C ALA A 218 16.92 1.62 10.89
N LEU A 219 16.07 0.69 11.31
CA LEU A 219 16.38 -0.22 12.40
C LEU A 219 16.80 -1.55 11.79
N GLU A 220 18.05 -1.96 12.02
CA GLU A 220 18.61 -3.18 11.44
C GLU A 220 18.39 -4.40 12.34
N ASP A 221 18.40 -5.59 11.73
CA ASP A 221 18.53 -6.86 12.43
C ASP A 221 19.97 -7.30 12.69
N ASP A 222 20.13 -8.44 13.37
CA ASP A 222 21.46 -8.93 13.76
C ASP A 222 22.32 -9.34 12.55
N THR A 223 21.72 -9.40 11.35
CA THR A 223 22.39 -9.67 10.08
C THR A 223 22.70 -8.40 9.28
N GLY A 224 22.24 -7.22 9.77
CA GLY A 224 22.35 -5.94 9.08
C GLY A 224 21.25 -5.69 8.04
N ARG A 225 20.15 -6.47 8.05
CA ARG A 225 18.99 -6.21 7.18
C ARG A 225 18.15 -5.09 7.78
N ALA A 226 17.77 -4.10 6.97
CA ALA A 226 16.88 -3.01 7.41
C ALA A 226 15.44 -3.54 7.54
N MET A 227 15.03 -3.90 8.75
CA MET A 227 13.69 -4.40 9.06
C MET A 227 12.67 -3.28 9.32
N VAL A 228 13.13 -2.08 9.62
CA VAL A 228 12.30 -0.87 9.63
C VAL A 228 12.97 0.14 8.71
N LEU A 229 12.26 0.68 7.74
CA LEU A 229 12.70 1.79 6.90
C LEU A 229 11.94 3.04 7.32
N ILE A 230 12.68 4.12 7.52
CA ILE A 230 12.16 5.36 8.07
C ILE A 230 12.48 6.50 7.11
N ASN A 231 11.46 6.95 6.39
CA ASN A 231 11.49 8.09 5.52
C ASN A 231 11.33 9.37 6.36
N TRP A 232 12.44 9.90 6.87
CA TRP A 232 12.41 11.05 7.77
C TRP A 232 12.49 12.37 7.01
N ASN A 233 11.73 13.37 7.46
CA ASN A 233 11.68 14.73 6.90
C ASN A 233 11.24 14.77 5.44
N THR A 234 10.38 13.85 5.04
CA THR A 234 9.76 13.76 3.72
C THR A 234 8.38 13.13 3.85
N ASP A 235 7.53 13.41 2.87
CA ASP A 235 6.18 12.87 2.75
C ASP A 235 6.05 12.18 1.39
N MET A 236 6.45 10.90 1.32
CA MET A 236 6.39 10.14 0.06
C MET A 236 4.95 9.80 -0.33
N GLY A 237 4.07 9.64 0.66
CA GLY A 237 2.64 9.37 0.52
C GLY A 237 1.93 10.35 -0.39
N ASP A 238 2.11 11.65 -0.15
CA ASP A 238 1.54 12.71 -0.99
C ASP A 238 2.07 12.67 -2.44
N GLY A 239 3.33 12.24 -2.61
CA GLY A 239 3.91 11.96 -3.91
C GLY A 239 3.10 10.96 -4.74
N TRP A 240 2.52 9.93 -4.10
CA TRP A 240 1.64 8.97 -4.76
C TRP A 240 0.17 9.41 -4.76
N GLU A 241 -0.32 10.07 -3.70
CA GLU A 241 -1.69 10.57 -3.59
C GLU A 241 -2.02 11.50 -4.76
N TRP A 242 -1.17 12.51 -4.95
CA TRP A 242 -1.34 13.56 -5.96
C TRP A 242 -0.74 13.22 -7.33
N SER A 243 -0.40 11.95 -7.56
CA SER A 243 0.23 11.48 -8.80
C SER A 243 -0.58 11.74 -10.09
N ASN A 244 -1.90 11.94 -9.96
CA ASN A 244 -2.80 12.27 -11.07
C ASN A 244 -3.38 13.70 -10.96
N ALA A 245 -2.77 14.56 -10.16
CA ALA A 245 -3.25 15.91 -9.92
C ALA A 245 -2.81 16.87 -11.04
N GLU A 246 -3.48 16.81 -12.18
CA GLU A 246 -3.20 17.66 -13.35
C GLU A 246 -3.24 19.17 -13.01
N GLN A 247 -4.02 19.56 -12.00
CA GLN A 247 -4.10 20.92 -11.52
C GLN A 247 -2.81 21.44 -10.85
N TYR A 248 -1.86 20.57 -10.51
CA TYR A 248 -0.59 20.91 -9.84
C TYR A 248 0.61 20.46 -10.69
N PRO A 249 0.85 21.06 -11.88
CA PRO A 249 1.88 20.60 -12.80
C PRO A 249 3.31 20.66 -12.22
N GLY A 250 3.57 21.57 -11.26
CA GLY A 250 4.86 21.64 -10.56
C GLY A 250 5.10 20.50 -9.57
N TYR A 251 4.05 19.76 -9.20
CA TYR A 251 4.12 18.68 -8.21
C TYR A 251 4.63 17.36 -8.82
N ILE A 252 4.44 17.16 -10.14
CA ILE A 252 4.72 15.89 -10.83
C ILE A 252 6.17 15.38 -10.69
N GLN A 253 7.12 16.30 -10.52
CA GLN A 253 8.52 15.94 -10.28
C GLN A 253 8.70 15.18 -8.96
N HIS A 254 7.93 15.53 -7.92
CA HIS A 254 7.95 14.91 -6.61
C HIS A 254 7.30 13.52 -6.66
N THR A 255 6.20 13.39 -7.41
CA THR A 255 5.59 12.08 -7.72
C THR A 255 6.59 11.10 -8.35
N ALA A 256 7.40 11.56 -9.33
CA ALA A 256 8.39 10.69 -9.96
C ALA A 256 9.48 10.23 -8.98
N GLN A 257 9.92 11.11 -8.08
CA GLN A 257 10.89 10.79 -7.03
C GLN A 257 10.31 9.81 -6.01
N ALA A 258 9.12 10.09 -5.49
CA ALA A 258 8.41 9.25 -4.51
C ALA A 258 8.19 7.83 -5.04
N TYR A 259 7.75 7.67 -6.29
CA TYR A 259 7.58 6.34 -6.88
C TYR A 259 8.89 5.59 -6.99
N ARG A 260 9.96 6.23 -7.48
CA ARG A 260 11.25 5.55 -7.66
C ARG A 260 11.80 5.05 -6.34
N MET A 261 11.77 5.88 -5.29
CA MET A 261 12.26 5.51 -3.98
C MET A 261 11.43 4.38 -3.35
N MET A 262 10.11 4.49 -3.35
CA MET A 262 9.27 3.47 -2.72
C MET A 262 9.27 2.13 -3.48
N ILE A 263 9.37 2.16 -4.82
CA ILE A 263 9.54 0.91 -5.59
C ILE A 263 10.86 0.25 -5.19
N ASN A 264 11.94 1.03 -5.02
CA ASN A 264 13.21 0.51 -4.53
C ASN A 264 13.09 -0.07 -3.11
N GLU A 265 12.42 0.62 -2.19
CA GLU A 265 12.18 0.09 -0.83
C GLU A 265 11.41 -1.23 -0.89
N VAL A 266 10.28 -1.29 -1.61
CA VAL A 266 9.50 -2.52 -1.77
C VAL A 266 10.36 -3.64 -2.37
N ILE A 267 11.11 -3.38 -3.45
CA ILE A 267 11.98 -4.38 -4.08
C ILE A 267 13.06 -4.86 -3.09
N TYR A 268 13.70 -3.94 -2.36
CA TYR A 268 14.68 -4.28 -1.34
C TYR A 268 14.07 -5.21 -0.29
N THR A 269 12.91 -4.85 0.28
CA THR A 269 12.24 -5.66 1.32
C THR A 269 11.86 -7.07 0.86
N LEU A 270 11.64 -7.27 -0.44
CA LEU A 270 11.26 -8.56 -1.01
C LEU A 270 12.46 -9.41 -1.46
N THR A 271 13.68 -8.86 -1.43
CA THR A 271 14.85 -9.51 -2.05
C THR A 271 16.08 -9.61 -1.13
N HIS A 272 16.08 -8.94 0.02
CA HIS A 272 17.19 -8.92 0.99
C HIS A 272 16.66 -9.27 2.39
#